data_AF-A0A925FMW1-F1
#
_entry.id   AF-A0A925FMW1-F1
#
_cell.length_a   1.000
_cell.length_b   1.000
_cell.length_c   1.000
_cell.angle_alpha   90.00
_cell.angle_beta   90.00
_cell.angle_gamma   90.00
#
_symmetry.space_group_name_H-M   'P 1'
#
loop_
_entity.id
_entity.type
_entity.pdbx_description
1 polymer ?
#
loop_
_entity_poly.entity_id
_entity_poly.type
_entity_poly.pdbx_seq_one_letter_code
_entity_poly.pdbx_strand_id
1 'polypeptide(L)'
;MIAAALDFICLELRTYLGVAEADVTAGAARMLAGPDRPPGVYLSVVNIHEDAALRSQPRVERGGVSQRVGPPLHLNIDLLFAFEFPTYAASLAHLSKTIERFQLKPLFSSDTQAAPDATPLPVSIEKLVFEMVNVDFEDLHHLWGALGTAYLPSVLYRVRLVKAQASAEASAPGGAR
;
A
#
# COMPACT_ATOMS: atom_id res chain seq x y z
N MET A 1 1.61 2.21 -10.32
CA MET A 1 1.28 2.89 -9.07
C MET A 1 0.84 1.91 -7.99
N ILE A 2 -0.32 1.23 -8.11
CA ILE A 2 -0.78 0.27 -7.07
C ILE A 2 0.22 -0.89 -6.90
N ALA A 3 0.65 -1.53 -8.00
CA ALA A 3 1.68 -2.58 -7.94
C ALA A 3 2.97 -2.06 -7.27
N ALA A 4 3.48 -0.91 -7.71
CA ALA A 4 4.66 -0.28 -7.10
C ALA A 4 4.49 0.02 -5.60
N ALA A 5 3.27 0.38 -5.15
CA ALA A 5 2.98 0.55 -3.73
C ALA A 5 3.06 -0.78 -2.99
N LEU A 6 2.48 -1.86 -3.54
CA LEU A 6 2.58 -3.19 -2.94
C LEU A 6 4.02 -3.70 -2.88
N ASP A 7 4.80 -3.50 -3.95
CA ASP A 7 6.21 -3.88 -3.99
C ASP A 7 7.01 -3.15 -2.92
N PHE A 8 6.78 -1.83 -2.79
CA PHE A 8 7.36 -1.02 -1.73
C PHE A 8 7.00 -1.54 -0.33
N ILE A 9 5.73 -1.86 -0.09
CA ILE A 9 5.26 -2.35 1.21
C ILE A 9 5.87 -3.72 1.52
N CYS A 10 5.96 -4.61 0.54
CA CYS A 10 6.59 -5.91 0.71
C CYS A 10 8.07 -5.75 1.05
N LEU A 11 8.80 -4.89 0.34
CA LEU A 11 10.21 -4.61 0.62
C LEU A 11 10.40 -4.04 2.03
N GLU A 12 9.59 -3.05 2.41
CA GLU A 12 9.64 -2.45 3.75
C GLU A 12 9.37 -3.48 4.86
N LEU A 13 8.38 -4.35 4.67
CA LEU A 13 8.08 -5.40 5.65
C LEU A 13 9.16 -6.46 5.72
N ARG A 14 9.72 -6.91 4.59
CA ARG A 14 10.83 -7.87 4.56
C ARG A 14 12.01 -7.34 5.36
N THR A 15 12.39 -6.09 5.10
CA THR A 15 13.50 -5.41 5.78
C THR A 15 13.24 -5.29 7.29
N TYR A 16 12.04 -4.85 7.68
CA TYR A 16 11.73 -4.67 9.10
C TYR A 16 11.57 -5.98 9.87
N LEU A 17 10.96 -6.99 9.26
CA LEU A 17 10.74 -8.29 9.91
C LEU A 17 12.00 -9.15 9.91
N GLY A 18 12.99 -8.85 9.06
CA GLY A 18 14.22 -9.61 8.92
C GLY A 18 13.98 -11.01 8.31
N VAL A 19 13.03 -11.11 7.39
CA VAL A 19 12.61 -12.36 6.74
C VAL A 19 13.13 -12.44 5.30
N ALA A 20 13.16 -13.65 4.73
CA ALA A 20 13.62 -13.83 3.36
C ALA A 20 12.64 -13.23 2.35
N GLU A 21 13.11 -13.02 1.12
CA GLU A 21 12.26 -12.46 0.06
C GLU A 21 11.01 -13.31 -0.21
N ALA A 22 11.17 -14.63 -0.16
CA ALA A 22 10.08 -15.59 -0.35
C ALA A 22 9.03 -15.57 0.78
N ASP A 23 9.39 -15.05 1.95
CA ASP A 23 8.53 -15.07 3.14
C ASP A 23 7.52 -13.91 3.15
N VAL A 24 7.57 -12.98 2.21
CA VAL A 24 6.54 -11.94 2.06
C VAL A 24 6.02 -11.98 0.63
N THR A 25 4.75 -12.34 0.48
CA THR A 25 4.12 -12.53 -0.83
C THR A 25 2.92 -11.59 -0.99
N ALA A 26 2.98 -10.72 -1.99
CA ALA A 26 1.80 -9.98 -2.45
C ALA A 26 1.10 -10.73 -3.58
N GLY A 27 -0.22 -10.83 -3.51
CA GLY A 27 -1.01 -11.32 -4.63
C GLY A 27 -2.49 -11.46 -4.30
N ALA A 28 -3.19 -12.25 -5.10
CA ALA A 28 -4.62 -12.42 -4.95
C ALA A 28 -4.94 -13.18 -3.64
N ALA A 29 -6.02 -12.78 -2.97
CA ALA A 29 -6.42 -13.37 -1.70
C ALA A 29 -6.68 -14.89 -1.78
N ARG A 30 -6.97 -15.44 -2.98
CA ARG A 30 -7.05 -16.90 -3.21
C ARG A 30 -5.77 -17.68 -2.88
N MET A 31 -4.61 -17.02 -2.86
CA MET A 31 -3.36 -17.67 -2.45
C MET A 31 -3.42 -18.08 -0.98
N LEU A 32 -4.23 -17.38 -0.17
CA LEU A 32 -4.54 -17.76 1.19
C LEU A 32 -5.38 -19.03 1.27
N ALA A 33 -5.91 -19.59 0.18
CA ALA A 33 -6.71 -20.81 0.20
C ALA A 33 -5.95 -22.10 -0.12
N GLY A 34 -4.69 -21.98 -0.56
CA GLY A 34 -3.87 -23.13 -0.91
C GLY A 34 -3.47 -23.95 0.32
N PRO A 35 -3.58 -25.30 0.31
CA PRO A 35 -3.15 -26.15 1.41
C PRO A 35 -1.62 -26.29 1.54
N ASP A 36 -0.87 -25.98 0.48
CA ASP A 36 0.60 -26.10 0.41
C ASP A 36 1.25 -24.74 0.18
N ARG A 37 0.82 -23.76 0.96
CA ARG A 37 1.34 -22.39 0.88
C ARG A 37 2.58 -22.28 1.78
N PRO A 38 3.69 -21.67 1.30
CA PRO A 38 4.92 -21.60 2.09
C PRO A 38 4.71 -20.73 3.34
N PRO A 39 5.45 -20.96 4.43
CA PRO A 39 5.37 -20.08 5.58
C PRO A 39 5.75 -18.64 5.19
N GLY A 40 4.97 -17.65 5.65
CA GLY A 40 5.24 -16.25 5.38
C GLY A 40 4.10 -15.29 5.76
N VAL A 41 4.31 -14.05 5.34
CA VAL A 41 3.35 -12.95 5.36
C VAL A 41 2.73 -12.82 3.98
N TYR A 42 1.40 -12.80 3.95
CA TYR A 42 0.63 -12.67 2.74
C TYR A 42 -0.07 -11.31 2.72
N LEU A 43 0.18 -10.54 1.67
CA LEU A 43 -0.54 -9.29 1.40
C LEU A 43 -1.55 -9.51 0.29
N SER A 44 -2.77 -9.04 0.52
CA SER A 44 -3.83 -9.05 -0.48
C SER A 44 -4.64 -7.77 -0.46
N VAL A 45 -4.87 -7.19 -1.63
CA VAL A 45 -5.83 -6.11 -1.79
C VAL A 45 -7.23 -6.71 -1.69
N VAL A 46 -8.02 -6.26 -0.72
CA VAL A 46 -9.41 -6.69 -0.55
C VAL A 46 -10.40 -5.67 -1.08
N ASN A 47 -10.02 -4.39 -1.10
CA ASN A 47 -10.89 -3.33 -1.58
C ASN A 47 -10.11 -2.10 -2.05
N ILE A 48 -10.68 -1.32 -2.97
CA ILE A 48 -10.12 -0.04 -3.43
C ILE A 48 -11.25 0.96 -3.62
N HIS A 49 -11.12 2.15 -3.01
CA HIS A 49 -12.06 3.27 -3.18
C HIS A 49 -11.31 4.55 -3.52
N GLU A 50 -11.90 5.40 -4.38
CA GLU A 50 -11.40 6.76 -4.61
C GLU A 50 -11.90 7.69 -3.49
N ASP A 51 -11.02 8.53 -2.96
CA ASP A 51 -11.43 9.62 -2.07
C ASP A 51 -11.87 10.83 -2.90
N ALA A 52 -13.16 10.88 -3.21
CA ALA A 52 -13.76 11.92 -4.04
C ALA A 52 -13.76 13.32 -3.38
N ALA A 53 -13.57 13.42 -2.06
CA ALA A 53 -13.62 14.69 -1.33
C ALA A 53 -12.46 15.63 -1.69
N LEU A 54 -11.40 15.11 -2.31
CA LEU A 54 -10.17 15.84 -2.63
C LEU A 54 -10.05 16.24 -4.11
N ARG A 55 -11.16 16.17 -4.86
CA ARG A 55 -11.28 16.77 -6.21
C ARG A 55 -11.33 18.30 -6.17
N SER A 56 -10.34 18.95 -5.56
CA SER A 56 -10.12 20.37 -5.76
C SER A 56 -9.56 20.58 -7.17
N GLN A 57 -10.23 21.38 -7.99
CA GLN A 57 -9.71 21.84 -9.28
C GLN A 57 -9.02 23.19 -9.09
N PRO A 58 -7.70 23.27 -8.85
CA PRO A 58 -7.01 24.53 -9.01
C PRO A 58 -6.88 24.80 -10.52
N ARG A 59 -7.64 25.78 -11.04
CA ARG A 59 -7.33 26.40 -12.33
C ARG A 59 -6.05 27.20 -12.16
N VAL A 60 -4.91 26.59 -12.50
CA VAL A 60 -3.62 27.29 -12.51
C VAL A 60 -3.48 28.01 -13.85
N GLU A 61 -3.65 29.32 -13.85
CA GLU A 61 -3.27 30.15 -14.99
C GLU A 61 -1.81 30.57 -14.83
N ARG A 62 -0.94 30.07 -15.73
CA ARG A 62 0.45 30.51 -15.80
C ARG A 62 0.73 31.02 -17.21
N GLY A 63 0.92 32.35 -17.34
CA GLY A 63 1.41 32.97 -18.58
C GLY A 63 0.52 32.82 -19.82
N GLY A 64 -0.81 32.79 -19.68
CA GLY A 64 -1.74 32.74 -20.82
C GLY A 64 -1.91 31.36 -21.49
N VAL A 65 -1.21 30.33 -21.01
CA VAL A 65 -1.40 28.94 -21.43
C VAL A 65 -2.13 28.19 -20.31
N SER A 66 -3.37 27.78 -20.56
CA SER A 66 -4.12 26.94 -19.63
C SER A 66 -3.57 25.52 -19.64
N GLN A 67 -2.62 25.21 -18.77
CA GLN A 67 -2.20 23.83 -18.55
C GLN A 67 -3.20 23.15 -17.60
N ARG A 68 -3.92 22.15 -18.11
CA ARG A 68 -4.81 21.29 -17.32
C ARG A 68 -3.95 20.27 -16.57
N VAL A 69 -3.52 20.60 -15.36
CA VAL A 69 -3.04 19.58 -14.40
C VAL A 69 -4.28 18.89 -13.86
N GLY A 70 -4.39 17.57 -14.05
CA GLY A 70 -5.51 16.79 -13.49
C GLY A 70 -5.49 16.84 -11.95
N PRO A 71 -6.64 16.71 -11.28
CA PRO A 71 -6.66 16.71 -9.82
C PRO A 71 -5.83 15.55 -9.27
N PRO A 72 -5.22 15.70 -8.08
CA PRO A 72 -4.50 14.62 -7.43
C PRO A 72 -5.43 13.42 -7.18
N LEU A 73 -5.00 12.24 -7.63
CA LEU A 73 -5.73 10.99 -7.42
C LEU A 73 -5.38 10.45 -6.05
N HIS A 74 -6.40 10.32 -5.20
CA HIS A 74 -6.30 9.73 -3.87
C HIS A 74 -7.07 8.42 -3.83
N LEU A 75 -6.39 7.34 -3.50
CA LEU A 75 -6.98 6.01 -3.37
C LEU A 75 -6.87 5.53 -1.94
N ASN A 76 -7.96 4.96 -1.42
CA ASN A 76 -7.96 4.17 -0.21
C ASN A 76 -7.92 2.70 -0.61
N ILE A 77 -6.84 2.01 -0.24
CA ILE A 77 -6.61 0.61 -0.58
C ILE A 77 -6.70 -0.19 0.73
N ASP A 78 -7.70 -1.05 0.85
CA ASP A 78 -7.81 -1.96 1.99
C ASP A 78 -6.94 -3.19 1.72
N LEU A 79 -5.92 -3.38 2.56
CA LEU A 79 -4.93 -4.45 2.48
C LEU A 79 -5.08 -5.40 3.66
N LEU A 80 -5.28 -6.68 3.35
CA LEU A 80 -5.23 -7.78 4.32
C LEU A 80 -3.80 -8.29 4.43
N PHE A 81 -3.28 -8.32 5.65
CA PHE A 81 -2.03 -8.97 6.02
C PHE A 81 -2.39 -10.24 6.78
N ALA A 82 -2.04 -11.41 6.23
CA ALA A 82 -2.24 -12.69 6.89
C ALA A 82 -0.89 -13.36 7.15
N PHE A 83 -0.78 -14.08 8.27
CA PHE A 83 0.47 -14.63 8.75
C PHE A 83 0.33 -16.13 8.95
N GLU A 84 1.21 -16.88 8.32
CA GLU A 84 1.33 -18.31 8.56
C GLU A 84 2.80 -18.68 8.65
N PHE A 85 3.27 -18.96 9.85
CA PHE A 85 4.62 -19.41 10.12
C PHE A 85 4.59 -20.82 10.71
N PRO A 86 5.74 -21.53 10.82
CA PRO A 86 5.76 -22.92 11.30
C PRO A 86 5.09 -23.14 12.66
N THR A 87 4.94 -22.09 13.47
CA THR A 87 4.13 -22.11 14.68
C THR A 87 3.17 -20.93 14.72
N TYR A 88 2.02 -21.12 15.38
CA TYR A 88 1.07 -20.05 15.64
C TYR A 88 1.70 -18.89 16.42
N ALA A 89 2.56 -19.20 17.41
CA ALA A 89 3.29 -18.19 18.18
C ALA A 89 4.22 -17.35 17.29
N ALA A 90 4.93 -17.96 16.33
CA ALA A 90 5.73 -17.22 15.36
C ALA A 90 4.85 -16.33 14.47
N SER A 91 3.69 -16.84 14.05
CA SER A 91 2.72 -16.06 13.25
C SER A 91 2.24 -14.82 14.00
N LEU A 92 1.90 -14.96 15.29
CA LEU A 92 1.54 -13.84 16.15
C LEU A 92 2.69 -12.86 16.38
N ALA A 93 3.92 -13.35 16.52
CA ALA A 93 5.09 -12.49 16.68
C ALA A 93 5.32 -11.62 15.44
N HIS A 94 5.21 -12.18 14.22
CA HIS A 94 5.31 -11.42 12.99
C HIS A 94 4.13 -10.46 12.78
N LEU A 95 2.92 -10.86 13.16
CA LEU A 95 1.75 -9.98 13.18
C LEU A 95 1.99 -8.78 14.10
N SER A 96 2.45 -9.02 15.34
CA SER A 96 2.74 -7.96 16.31
C SER A 96 3.80 -6.98 15.80
N LYS A 97 4.90 -7.50 15.22
CA LYS A 97 5.94 -6.65 14.60
C LYS A 97 5.40 -5.84 13.43
N THR A 98 4.52 -6.42 12.61
CA THR A 98 3.90 -5.69 11.49
C THR A 98 3.04 -4.53 11.99
N ILE A 99 2.26 -4.77 13.05
CA ILE A 99 1.48 -3.71 13.70
C ILE A 99 2.40 -2.62 14.26
N GLU A 100 3.44 -3.01 15.00
CA GLU A 100 4.43 -2.11 15.58
C GLU A 100 5.09 -1.25 14.50
N ARG A 101 5.46 -1.84 13.36
CA ARG A 101 6.06 -1.10 12.24
C ARG A 101 5.17 0.04 11.80
N PHE A 102 3.91 -0.23 11.51
CA PHE A 102 3.00 0.79 10.97
C PHE A 102 2.51 1.77 12.04
N GLN A 103 2.54 1.40 13.33
CA GLN A 103 2.32 2.34 14.42
C GLN A 103 3.51 3.31 14.59
N LEU A 104 4.74 2.81 14.52
CA LEU A 104 5.95 3.64 14.66
C LEU A 104 6.14 4.61 13.50
N LYS A 105 5.82 4.20 12.28
CA LYS A 105 5.88 5.06 11.09
C LYS A 105 4.70 4.77 10.17
N PRO A 106 3.55 5.47 10.39
CA PRO A 106 2.35 5.32 9.58
C PRO A 106 2.40 6.11 8.25
N LEU A 107 3.31 7.09 8.13
CA LEU A 107 3.46 7.93 6.94
C LEU A 107 4.76 7.64 6.20
N PHE A 108 4.62 7.31 4.93
CA PHE A 108 5.72 7.18 3.98
C PHE A 108 5.58 8.28 2.94
N SER A 109 6.57 9.16 2.83
CA SER A 109 6.69 10.21 1.82
C SER A 109 8.15 10.35 1.41
N SER A 110 8.43 11.10 0.35
CA SER A 110 9.81 11.39 -0.07
C SER A 110 10.67 11.93 1.08
N ASP A 111 10.10 12.77 1.95
CA ASP A 111 10.81 13.31 3.12
C ASP A 111 11.14 12.24 4.15
N THR A 112 10.20 11.32 4.44
CA THR A 112 10.44 10.25 5.43
C THR A 112 11.30 9.10 4.89
N GLN A 113 11.54 9.07 3.57
CA GLN A 113 12.47 8.15 2.90
C GLN A 113 13.78 8.82 2.47
N ALA A 114 14.10 10.01 2.99
CA ALA A 114 15.33 10.72 2.63
C ALA A 114 16.59 10.15 3.31
N ALA A 115 16.45 9.27 4.30
CA ALA A 115 17.59 8.67 4.99
C ALA A 115 18.33 7.65 4.10
N PRO A 116 19.66 7.50 4.21
CA PRO A 116 20.46 6.64 3.34
C PRO A 116 20.02 5.16 3.36
N ASP A 117 19.56 4.69 4.51
CA ASP A 117 19.14 3.30 4.72
C ASP A 117 17.63 3.09 4.52
N ALA A 118 16.90 4.12 4.09
CA ALA A 118 15.47 4.03 3.87
C ALA A 118 15.14 3.44 2.50
N THR A 119 14.09 2.62 2.44
CA THR A 119 13.55 2.11 1.19
C THR A 119 13.05 3.29 0.34
N PRO A 120 13.55 3.50 -0.89
CA PRO A 120 13.12 4.63 -1.70
C PRO A 120 11.64 4.47 -2.10
N LEU A 121 10.85 5.53 -1.90
CA LEU A 121 9.46 5.55 -2.33
C LEU A 121 9.39 5.61 -3.88
N PRO A 122 8.51 4.83 -4.54
CA PRO A 122 8.37 4.88 -5.99
C PRO A 122 7.99 6.28 -6.49
N VAL A 123 8.63 6.76 -7.57
CA VAL A 123 8.41 8.10 -8.17
C VAL A 123 6.93 8.39 -8.48
N SER A 124 6.12 7.37 -8.78
CA SER A 124 4.69 7.54 -9.05
C SER A 124 3.81 7.82 -7.81
N ILE A 125 4.38 7.74 -6.61
CA ILE A 125 3.69 7.83 -5.33
C ILE A 125 4.28 9.01 -4.55
N GLU A 126 3.42 9.92 -4.13
CA GLU A 126 3.82 11.06 -3.29
C GLU A 126 3.85 10.66 -1.81
N LYS A 127 2.81 9.95 -1.37
CA LYS A 127 2.70 9.47 0.00
C LYS A 127 1.82 8.23 0.14
N LEU A 128 2.13 7.43 1.16
CA LEU A 128 1.31 6.34 1.69
C LEU A 128 1.05 6.59 3.17
N VAL A 129 -0.23 6.48 3.58
CA VAL A 129 -0.63 6.58 5.00
C VAL A 129 -1.33 5.31 5.41
N PHE A 130 -0.86 4.68 6.49
CA PHE A 130 -1.40 3.43 7.02
C PHE A 130 -2.33 3.69 8.19
N GLU A 131 -3.54 3.17 8.09
CA GLU A 131 -4.56 3.22 9.14
C GLU A 131 -5.06 1.80 9.41
N MET A 132 -4.95 1.33 10.65
CA MET A 132 -5.49 0.03 11.03
C MET A 132 -7.01 0.07 10.97
N VAL A 133 -7.63 -0.94 10.34
CA VAL A 133 -9.08 -1.06 10.23
C VAL A 133 -9.56 -2.08 11.26
N ASN A 134 -10.49 -1.66 12.11
CA ASN A 134 -11.22 -2.56 12.99
C ASN A 134 -12.36 -3.19 12.19
N VAL A 135 -12.29 -4.50 11.98
CA VAL A 135 -13.32 -5.28 11.30
C VAL A 135 -14.13 -6.01 12.37
N ASP A 136 -15.45 -6.01 12.26
CA ASP A 136 -16.29 -6.80 13.16
C ASP A 136 -16.24 -8.30 12.80
N PHE A 137 -16.78 -9.14 13.69
CA PHE A 137 -16.74 -10.59 13.49
C PHE A 137 -17.56 -11.08 12.29
N GLU A 138 -18.61 -10.36 11.89
CA GLU A 138 -19.47 -10.73 10.77
C GLU A 138 -18.77 -10.47 9.44
N ASP A 139 -18.26 -9.26 9.24
CA ASP A 139 -17.46 -8.87 8.08
C ASP A 139 -16.20 -9.73 7.95
N LEU A 140 -15.55 -10.03 9.08
CA LEU A 140 -14.38 -10.89 9.12
C LEU A 140 -14.75 -12.33 8.71
N HIS A 141 -15.88 -12.85 9.19
CA HIS A 141 -16.38 -14.16 8.78
C HIS A 141 -16.72 -14.19 7.29
N HIS A 142 -17.37 -13.16 6.75
CA HIS A 142 -17.66 -13.05 5.33
C HIS A 142 -16.39 -12.99 4.47
N LEU A 143 -15.41 -12.20 4.90
CA LEU A 143 -14.12 -12.08 4.22
C LEU A 143 -13.43 -13.45 4.12
N TRP A 144 -13.26 -14.15 5.25
CA TRP A 144 -12.59 -15.45 5.27
C TRP A 144 -13.43 -16.58 4.65
N GLY A 145 -14.77 -16.50 4.78
CA GLY A 145 -15.70 -17.42 4.13
C GLY A 145 -15.65 -17.34 2.62
N ALA A 146 -15.54 -16.13 2.05
CA ALA A 146 -15.38 -15.93 0.61
C ALA A 146 -14.05 -16.48 0.07
N LEU A 147 -13.01 -16.53 0.91
CA LEU A 147 -11.71 -17.11 0.56
C LEU A 147 -11.70 -18.64 0.62
N GLY A 148 -12.66 -19.26 1.33
CA GLY A 148 -12.75 -20.71 1.44
C GLY A 148 -11.59 -21.35 2.23
N THR A 149 -10.94 -20.59 3.12
CA THR A 149 -9.80 -21.05 3.93
C THR A 149 -10.10 -20.99 5.41
N ALA A 150 -9.37 -21.79 6.18
CA ALA A 150 -9.28 -21.62 7.62
C ALA A 150 -8.75 -20.22 7.96
N TYR A 151 -9.24 -19.69 9.07
CA TYR A 151 -8.85 -18.38 9.60
C TYR A 151 -7.35 -18.35 9.94
N LEU A 152 -6.64 -17.36 9.42
CA LEU A 152 -5.25 -17.09 9.78
C LEU A 152 -5.16 -15.86 10.71
N PRO A 153 -4.13 -15.80 11.57
CA PRO A 153 -3.72 -14.55 12.19
C PRO A 153 -3.61 -13.47 11.12
N SER A 154 -4.38 -12.40 11.28
CA SER A 154 -4.45 -11.35 10.26
C SER A 154 -4.80 -9.99 10.82
N VAL A 155 -4.45 -8.95 10.06
CA VAL A 155 -4.79 -7.56 10.34
C VAL A 155 -5.13 -6.85 9.03
N LEU A 156 -6.12 -5.95 9.08
CA LEU A 156 -6.54 -5.15 7.95
C LEU A 156 -6.00 -3.71 8.11
N TYR A 157 -5.39 -3.18 7.06
CA TYR A 157 -4.99 -1.78 7.00
C TYR A 157 -5.61 -1.10 5.79
N ARG A 158 -6.09 0.12 5.99
CA ARG A 158 -6.41 1.06 4.93
C ARG A 158 -5.17 1.87 4.61
N VAL A 159 -4.71 1.77 3.37
CA VAL A 159 -3.58 2.54 2.85
C VAL A 159 -4.11 3.67 1.99
N ARG A 160 -3.95 4.91 2.46
CA ARG A 160 -4.23 6.10 1.66
C ARG A 160 -3.04 6.38 0.76
N LEU A 161 -3.23 6.20 -0.53
CA LEU A 161 -2.22 6.43 -1.57
C LEU A 161 -2.51 7.74 -2.29
N VAL A 162 -1.51 8.61 -2.33
CA VAL A 162 -1.55 9.83 -3.16
C VAL A 162 -0.58 9.70 -4.31
N LYS A 163 -1.12 9.87 -5.52
CA LYS A 163 -0.35 9.78 -6.76
C LYS A 163 0.50 11.03 -6.96
N ALA A 164 1.78 10.84 -7.28
CA ALA A 164 2.64 11.94 -7.68
C ALA A 164 2.15 12.56 -9.00
N GLN A 165 2.04 13.88 -9.06
CA GLN A 165 1.72 14.59 -10.30
C GLN A 165 2.97 14.71 -11.15
N ALA A 166 2.88 14.35 -12.43
CA ALA A 166 3.91 14.70 -13.38
C ALA A 166 3.84 16.21 -13.63
N SER A 167 4.88 16.94 -13.28
CA SER A 167 5.11 18.28 -13.80
C SER A 167 5.14 18.15 -15.31
N ALA A 168 4.15 18.68 -16.02
CA ALA A 168 4.23 18.82 -17.48
C ALA A 168 5.34 19.83 -17.78
N GLU A 169 6.56 19.36 -17.91
CA GLU A 169 7.66 20.15 -18.43
C GLU A 169 7.23 20.77 -19.76
N ALA A 170 7.39 22.09 -19.80
CA ALA A 170 6.96 22.95 -20.88
C ALA A 170 7.48 22.42 -22.23
N SER A 171 6.56 21.92 -23.06
CA SER A 171 6.79 21.85 -24.50
C SER A 171 7.06 23.28 -24.97
N ALA A 172 8.33 23.63 -25.11
CA ALA A 172 8.74 24.90 -25.66
C ALA A 172 8.10 25.06 -27.04
N PRO A 173 7.40 26.18 -27.33
CA PRO A 173 6.98 26.44 -28.70
C PRO A 173 8.26 26.72 -29.51
N GLY A 174 8.56 25.80 -30.44
CA GLY A 174 9.62 25.98 -31.43
C GLY A 174 9.41 27.31 -32.14
N GLY A 175 10.46 28.14 -32.11
CA GLY A 175 10.43 29.51 -32.57
C GLY A 175 10.02 29.63 -34.03
N ALA A 176 9.20 30.65 -34.30
CA ALA A 176 9.01 31.19 -35.63
C ALA A 176 10.34 31.71 -36.17
N ARG A 177 10.74 31.23 -37.35
CA ARG A 177 11.50 31.98 -38.35
C ARG A 177 11.05 31.55 -39.73
#